data_AF-A0A954NMU1-F1
#
_entry.id   AF-A0A954NMU1-F1
#
_cell.length_a   1.000
_cell.length_b   1.000
_cell.length_c   1.000
_cell.angle_alpha   90.00
_cell.angle_beta   90.00
_cell.angle_gamma   90.00
#
_symmetry.space_group_name_H-M   'P 1'
#
loop_
_entity.id
_entity.type
_entity.pdbx_description
1 polymer ?
#
loop_
_entity_poly.entity_id
_entity_poly.type
_entity_poly.pdbx_seq_one_letter_code
_entity_poly.pdbx_strand_id
1 'polypeptide(L)'
;MTQNQIFNSLANFLDELADAVQADPSLRRSLRKLWHAVSDDSALGDDSAPENEVVAASAPQDAQGEEDELRKVAALQPSGDEPDDSTSNNATSSRPQDHFNETQDAAPAPREPLPPLTLGQGTGGDPSTPRVTVVRRTEEVRPNLGAIALHCQLKARGSRWAFERRQQSLAGVHSALELDDEGRQLIDEAREADCFLWMCNAACPTPDRSAAFQELADCYEALAEACELADRSDLEQEGPSSQLEKLLYLTAEAQSALRVAVAALGAPPDHDQLEAFNWLKTVTHEQQIFVAKYMRADDQADPTDAAALRDRIREFAESMNSQREQVRLRKKLLSKIRHKSGLLATGTEGSREELRILINSVETLLGQGLPPSNRELREALLPMVDAIPADENLPAGFQLVMREIDLYLAQVSSGATTASAEAPESEDVRHCRQLLAGRKVILIGGVRRPRSHEALREALGVDDVIWIETREHQSIDGFEPYVARADVAVVLLAIRWASHSFGDVREFCERYQKPLVRLPGGYNANQVAAQILQQCSDRLRMKAS
;
A
#
# COMPACT_ATOMS: atom_id res chain seq x y z
N MET A 1 11.32 -44.23 17.78
CA MET A 1 12.24 -44.27 16.62
C MET A 1 13.56 -43.63 17.04
N THR A 2 14.68 -44.11 16.51
CA THR A 2 15.97 -43.39 16.62
C THR A 2 16.03 -42.25 15.59
N GLN A 3 16.90 -41.27 15.80
CA GLN A 3 17.07 -40.13 14.90
C GLN A 3 17.35 -40.57 13.45
N ASN A 4 18.18 -41.61 13.26
CA ASN A 4 18.45 -42.23 11.95
C ASN A 4 17.20 -42.86 11.29
N GLN A 5 16.23 -43.36 12.06
CA GLN A 5 14.97 -43.86 11.48
C GLN A 5 14.09 -42.73 10.95
N ILE A 6 14.16 -41.55 11.57
CA ILE A 6 13.43 -40.36 11.11
C ILE A 6 14.07 -39.82 9.83
N PHE A 7 15.40 -39.67 9.79
CA PHE A 7 16.12 -39.25 8.58
C PHE A 7 15.90 -40.19 7.40
N ASN A 8 16.01 -41.51 7.59
CA ASN A 8 15.78 -42.48 6.51
C ASN A 8 14.32 -42.49 6.05
N SER A 9 13.35 -42.28 6.95
CA SER A 9 11.94 -42.16 6.57
C SER A 9 11.65 -40.86 5.82
N LEU A 10 12.37 -39.78 6.10
CA LEU A 10 12.23 -38.50 5.41
C LEU A 10 12.86 -38.55 4.01
N ALA A 11 14.03 -39.16 3.88
CA ALA A 11 14.69 -39.38 2.59
C ALA A 11 13.82 -40.19 1.63
N ASN A 12 13.33 -41.36 2.07
CA ASN A 12 12.43 -42.19 1.26
C ASN A 12 11.15 -41.44 0.84
N PHE A 13 10.59 -40.61 1.74
CA PHE A 13 9.41 -39.80 1.41
C PHE A 13 9.72 -38.71 0.37
N LEU A 14 10.92 -38.12 0.40
CA LEU A 14 11.34 -37.13 -0.59
C LEU A 14 11.57 -37.76 -1.97
N ASP A 15 12.11 -38.97 -2.03
CA ASP A 15 12.27 -39.73 -3.29
C ASP A 15 10.90 -40.14 -3.86
N GLU A 16 9.98 -40.68 -3.04
CA GLU A 16 8.60 -40.99 -3.46
C GLU A 16 7.85 -39.73 -3.94
N LEU A 17 8.08 -38.57 -3.30
CA LEU A 17 7.51 -37.29 -3.72
C LEU A 17 8.10 -36.83 -5.06
N ALA A 18 9.41 -37.01 -5.29
CA ALA A 18 10.07 -36.65 -6.54
C ALA A 18 9.53 -37.47 -7.72
N ASP A 19 9.41 -38.79 -7.56
CA ASP A 19 8.81 -39.68 -8.56
C ASP A 19 7.35 -39.32 -8.85
N ALA A 20 6.54 -39.03 -7.81
CA ALA A 20 5.15 -38.61 -7.98
C ALA A 20 5.01 -37.27 -8.73
N VAL A 21 5.93 -36.32 -8.48
CA VAL A 21 5.98 -35.01 -9.17
C VAL A 21 6.47 -35.13 -10.61
N GLN A 22 7.30 -36.12 -10.91
CA GLN A 22 7.72 -36.43 -12.27
C GLN A 22 6.62 -37.13 -13.07
N ALA A 23 5.80 -37.97 -12.41
CA ALA A 23 4.65 -38.65 -13.00
C ALA A 23 3.44 -37.73 -13.26
N ASP A 24 3.17 -36.74 -12.39
CA ASP A 24 2.05 -35.79 -12.55
C ASP A 24 2.50 -34.30 -12.54
N PRO A 25 2.56 -33.64 -13.71
CA PRO A 25 2.87 -32.21 -13.82
C PRO A 25 1.88 -31.27 -13.08
N SER A 26 0.68 -31.74 -12.73
CA SER A 26 -0.30 -30.98 -11.95
C SER A 26 0.13 -30.86 -10.48
N LEU A 27 0.72 -31.94 -9.93
CA LEU A 27 1.31 -31.99 -8.59
C LEU A 27 2.44 -30.96 -8.46
N ARG A 28 3.28 -30.79 -9.50
CA ARG A 28 4.32 -29.74 -9.54
C ARG A 28 3.76 -28.31 -9.44
N ARG A 29 2.56 -28.04 -10.00
CA ARG A 29 1.89 -26.73 -9.85
C ARG A 29 1.30 -26.56 -8.45
N SER A 30 0.72 -27.62 -7.87
CA SER A 30 0.19 -27.60 -6.51
C SER A 30 1.28 -27.41 -5.47
N LEU A 31 2.43 -28.09 -5.62
CA LEU A 31 3.59 -27.90 -4.75
C LEU A 31 4.22 -26.51 -4.89
N ARG A 32 4.29 -25.91 -6.09
CA ARG A 32 4.69 -24.49 -6.20
C ARG A 32 3.75 -23.56 -5.44
N LYS A 33 2.43 -23.76 -5.54
CA LYS A 33 1.46 -22.95 -4.79
C LYS A 33 1.61 -23.12 -3.27
N LEU A 34 1.85 -24.35 -2.80
CA LEU A 34 2.15 -24.64 -1.40
C LEU A 34 3.48 -24.01 -0.95
N TRP A 35 4.54 -24.13 -1.77
CA TRP A 35 5.84 -23.53 -1.50
C TRP A 35 5.77 -22.02 -1.35
N HIS A 36 5.10 -21.32 -2.27
CA HIS A 36 4.88 -19.87 -2.14
C HIS A 36 4.04 -19.53 -0.90
N ALA A 37 2.97 -20.29 -0.61
CA ALA A 37 2.15 -20.06 0.58
C ALA A 37 2.89 -20.30 1.91
N VAL A 38 3.88 -21.20 1.96
CA VAL A 38 4.72 -21.46 3.14
C VAL A 38 5.87 -20.45 3.23
N SER A 39 6.47 -20.07 2.09
CA SER A 39 7.54 -19.07 2.03
C SER A 39 7.06 -17.66 2.42
N ASP A 40 5.81 -17.31 2.07
CA ASP A 40 5.18 -16.04 2.48
C ASP A 40 4.90 -15.96 4.01
N ASP A 41 4.90 -17.09 4.73
CA ASP A 41 4.54 -17.19 6.15
C ASP A 41 5.77 -17.41 7.08
N SER A 42 6.99 -17.50 6.53
CA SER A 42 8.20 -17.92 7.25
C SER A 42 9.34 -16.87 7.29
N ALA A 43 9.03 -15.59 7.05
CA ALA A 43 9.97 -14.48 7.20
C ALA A 43 10.08 -13.96 8.66
N LEU A 44 10.41 -14.83 9.60
CA LEU A 44 10.90 -14.50 10.95
C LEU A 44 12.02 -15.49 11.29
N GLY A 45 13.22 -14.98 11.61
CA GLY A 45 14.45 -15.79 11.60
C GLY A 45 14.73 -16.59 12.87
N ASP A 46 15.80 -17.38 12.82
CA ASP A 46 16.94 -17.25 13.74
C ASP A 46 18.21 -17.88 13.12
N ASP A 47 19.36 -17.62 13.73
CA ASP A 47 20.71 -17.72 13.16
C ASP A 47 21.59 -18.81 13.82
N SER A 48 22.67 -19.19 13.14
CA SER A 48 23.92 -19.80 13.65
C SER A 48 23.94 -21.21 14.28
N ALA A 49 24.84 -22.08 13.75
CA ALA A 49 25.96 -22.69 14.50
C ALA A 49 26.86 -23.55 13.57
N PRO A 50 28.18 -23.69 13.82
CA PRO A 50 29.15 -24.17 12.84
C PRO A 50 29.74 -25.58 13.13
N GLU A 51 30.41 -26.17 12.13
CA GLU A 51 31.35 -27.29 12.32
C GLU A 51 32.79 -26.87 12.00
N ASN A 52 33.71 -27.16 12.94
CA ASN A 52 35.16 -27.04 12.79
C ASN A 52 35.73 -28.32 12.18
N GLU A 53 36.72 -28.22 11.29
CA GLU A 53 37.79 -29.22 11.25
C GLU A 53 39.16 -28.62 10.93
N VAL A 54 40.20 -29.17 11.57
CA VAL A 54 41.55 -28.60 11.67
C VAL A 54 42.55 -29.50 10.96
N VAL A 55 43.33 -28.96 10.01
CA VAL A 55 44.60 -29.56 9.59
C VAL A 55 45.67 -28.48 9.35
N ALA A 56 46.84 -28.66 9.98
CA ALA A 56 48.00 -27.77 9.86
C ALA A 56 49.09 -28.39 8.97
N ALA A 57 49.94 -27.56 8.32
CA ALA A 57 51.34 -27.93 8.01
C ALA A 57 52.24 -26.76 7.52
N SER A 58 53.38 -26.60 8.22
CA SER A 58 54.73 -26.33 7.69
C SER A 58 55.15 -24.97 7.09
N ALA A 59 56.17 -24.37 7.73
CA ALA A 59 57.10 -23.37 7.19
C ALA A 59 58.23 -24.02 6.33
N PRO A 60 59.05 -23.23 5.60
CA PRO A 60 60.27 -22.60 6.15
C PRO A 60 60.38 -21.09 5.82
N GLN A 61 60.97 -20.20 6.63
CA GLN A 61 62.39 -20.00 7.02
C GLN A 61 63.29 -19.37 5.93
N ASP A 62 64.15 -18.44 6.39
CA ASP A 62 65.16 -17.61 5.68
C ASP A 62 64.61 -16.40 4.86
N ALA A 63 65.19 -15.18 4.88
CA ALA A 63 66.42 -14.70 5.55
C ALA A 63 66.39 -13.20 5.94
N GLN A 64 67.37 -12.82 6.76
CA GLN A 64 67.65 -11.52 7.39
C GLN A 64 68.01 -10.37 6.43
N GLY A 65 67.79 -9.11 6.86
CA GLY A 65 68.43 -7.91 6.28
C GLY A 65 68.00 -6.58 6.93
N GLU A 66 68.88 -6.02 7.78
CA GLU A 66 69.16 -4.57 8.09
C GLU A 66 67.96 -3.60 8.33
N GLU A 67 67.77 -2.93 9.47
CA GLU A 67 68.55 -1.79 10.04
C GLU A 67 68.79 -0.65 9.02
N ASP A 68 68.54 0.65 9.24
CA ASP A 68 68.26 1.48 10.45
C ASP A 68 67.55 2.83 10.01
N GLU A 69 67.43 3.82 10.91
CA GLU A 69 67.05 5.25 10.76
C GLU A 69 65.64 5.74 11.19
N LEU A 70 65.47 5.82 12.52
CA LEU A 70 65.29 7.08 13.26
C LEU A 70 64.17 8.11 12.88
N ARG A 71 63.01 7.93 13.55
CA ARG A 71 62.30 8.92 14.43
C ARG A 71 62.56 10.45 14.29
N LYS A 72 61.46 11.19 14.09
CA LYS A 72 61.05 12.44 14.81
C LYS A 72 59.50 12.48 14.79
N VAL A 73 58.72 12.51 15.88
CA VAL A 73 58.69 13.38 17.08
C VAL A 73 58.43 14.86 16.70
N ALA A 74 57.37 15.56 17.13
CA ALA A 74 56.14 15.16 17.84
C ALA A 74 55.05 16.26 17.73
N ALA A 75 53.80 15.85 17.96
CA ALA A 75 52.66 16.55 18.59
C ALA A 75 52.62 18.10 18.67
N LEU A 76 51.50 18.69 18.22
CA LEU A 76 50.89 19.88 18.81
C LEU A 76 49.35 19.75 18.85
N GLN A 77 48.81 19.83 20.06
CA GLN A 77 47.42 20.02 20.51
C GLN A 77 47.54 20.88 21.79
N PRO A 78 46.46 21.43 22.41
CA PRO A 78 45.06 21.57 22.00
C PRO A 78 44.53 23.02 22.26
N SER A 79 43.22 23.18 22.57
CA SER A 79 42.49 24.40 23.05
C SER A 79 42.40 25.57 22.05
N GLY A 80 41.29 26.31 21.89
CA GLY A 80 40.00 26.37 22.61
C GLY A 80 39.09 27.45 21.95
N ASP A 81 37.89 27.83 22.41
CA ASP A 81 36.98 27.37 23.49
C ASP A 81 35.54 27.89 23.21
N GLU A 82 34.52 27.39 23.93
CA GLU A 82 33.15 27.99 24.09
C GLU A 82 33.17 29.08 25.22
N PRO A 83 32.11 29.90 25.52
CA PRO A 83 30.67 29.75 25.21
C PRO A 83 29.88 31.07 24.94
N ASP A 84 28.54 30.98 25.02
CA ASP A 84 27.52 32.05 25.26
C ASP A 84 27.28 33.10 24.13
N ASP A 85 26.12 33.75 24.00
CA ASP A 85 24.86 33.73 24.77
C ASP A 85 23.63 33.90 23.83
N SER A 86 22.46 33.66 24.40
CA SER A 86 21.11 33.91 23.91
C SER A 86 20.79 35.34 23.47
N THR A 87 19.82 35.50 22.54
CA THR A 87 18.66 36.42 22.72
C THR A 87 17.57 36.24 21.67
N SER A 88 16.31 36.42 22.09
CA SER A 88 15.15 36.55 21.18
C SER A 88 15.15 37.90 20.45
N ASN A 89 14.50 37.99 19.28
CA ASN A 89 13.40 38.94 19.15
C ASN A 89 12.45 38.73 17.97
N ASN A 90 11.32 39.41 18.10
CA ASN A 90 10.07 39.26 17.36
C ASN A 90 10.03 40.09 16.06
N ALA A 91 9.19 39.66 15.11
CA ALA A 91 8.49 40.43 14.08
C ALA A 91 9.25 41.49 13.21
N THR A 92 9.02 41.45 11.89
CA THR A 92 8.08 42.38 11.22
C THR A 92 7.89 42.02 9.74
N SER A 93 6.65 42.14 9.26
CA SER A 93 6.25 41.95 7.86
C SER A 93 6.90 42.97 6.92
N SER A 94 7.41 42.53 5.77
CA SER A 94 7.65 43.40 4.60
C SER A 94 7.51 42.61 3.31
N ARG A 95 6.46 42.96 2.55
CA ARG A 95 6.05 42.36 1.30
C ARG A 95 6.69 43.15 0.14
N PRO A 96 7.50 42.55 -0.75
CA PRO A 96 8.06 43.29 -1.89
C PRO A 96 6.94 43.81 -2.80
N GLN A 97 7.12 45.02 -3.33
CA GLN A 97 6.22 45.60 -4.32
C GLN A 97 6.65 45.20 -5.74
N ASP A 98 5.71 44.72 -6.55
CA ASP A 98 5.96 44.40 -7.95
C ASP A 98 6.16 45.69 -8.77
N HIS A 99 7.35 45.85 -9.35
CA HIS A 99 7.60 46.83 -10.40
C HIS A 99 7.08 46.31 -11.75
N PHE A 100 5.81 46.57 -12.06
CA PHE A 100 5.29 46.45 -13.43
C PHE A 100 5.92 47.52 -14.31
N ASN A 101 6.79 47.11 -15.24
CA ASN A 101 7.40 47.99 -16.22
C ASN A 101 6.58 48.02 -17.52
N GLU A 102 5.78 49.07 -17.68
CA GLU A 102 4.88 49.28 -18.81
C GLU A 102 5.68 49.52 -20.11
N THR A 103 5.90 48.47 -20.89
CA THR A 103 6.65 48.55 -22.16
C THR A 103 5.67 48.70 -23.32
N GLN A 104 5.84 49.77 -24.10
CA GLN A 104 4.88 50.24 -25.10
C GLN A 104 4.70 49.32 -26.31
N ASP A 105 3.50 49.38 -26.90
CA ASP A 105 3.11 48.76 -28.16
C ASP A 105 4.10 49.04 -29.31
N ALA A 106 4.56 47.97 -29.95
CA ALA A 106 5.14 48.01 -31.29
C ALA A 106 4.32 47.09 -32.21
N ALA A 107 3.55 47.68 -33.13
CA ALA A 107 2.66 46.94 -34.01
C ALA A 107 3.43 45.99 -34.95
N PRO A 108 3.04 44.71 -35.06
CA PRO A 108 3.70 43.76 -35.95
C PRO A 108 3.33 44.03 -37.42
N ALA A 109 4.34 44.00 -38.29
CA ALA A 109 4.18 44.12 -39.75
C ALA A 109 3.34 42.96 -40.34
N PRO A 110 2.62 43.18 -41.47
CA PRO A 110 1.79 42.16 -42.09
C PRO A 110 2.64 40.98 -42.57
N ARG A 111 2.26 39.76 -42.17
CA ARG A 111 2.90 38.52 -42.60
C ARG A 111 2.41 38.12 -43.99
N GLU A 112 3.33 37.76 -44.87
CA GLU A 112 3.01 37.14 -46.16
C GLU A 112 2.25 35.81 -45.97
N PRO A 113 1.31 35.45 -46.86
CA PRO A 113 0.58 34.20 -46.77
C PRO A 113 1.51 33.01 -46.98
N LEU A 114 1.52 32.07 -46.03
CA LEU A 114 2.28 30.84 -46.13
C LEU A 114 1.82 29.99 -47.34
N PRO A 115 2.74 29.32 -48.06
CA PRO A 115 2.38 28.45 -49.18
C PRO A 115 1.53 27.25 -48.70
N PRO A 116 0.63 26.73 -49.54
CA PRO A 116 -0.28 25.65 -49.15
C PRO A 116 0.48 24.33 -48.88
N LEU A 117 0.12 23.63 -47.79
CA LEU A 117 0.64 22.31 -47.49
C LEU A 117 0.17 21.27 -48.52
N THR A 118 1.06 20.87 -49.44
CA THR A 118 0.87 19.74 -50.35
C THR A 118 1.19 18.40 -49.68
N LEU A 119 0.38 18.03 -48.68
CA LEU A 119 0.34 16.65 -48.19
C LEU A 119 -0.35 15.75 -49.23
N GLY A 120 0.41 14.84 -49.86
CA GLY A 120 -0.16 13.67 -50.55
C GLY A 120 -0.27 13.71 -52.08
N GLN A 121 0.35 14.66 -52.79
CA GLN A 121 0.52 14.50 -54.26
C GLN A 121 1.67 13.54 -54.58
N GLY A 122 1.40 12.25 -54.45
CA GLY A 122 2.30 11.19 -54.92
C GLY A 122 2.41 11.16 -56.44
N THR A 123 3.56 11.52 -56.98
CA THR A 123 3.91 11.26 -58.38
C THR A 123 3.93 9.76 -58.63
N GLY A 124 3.16 9.29 -59.62
CA GLY A 124 3.05 7.85 -59.93
C GLY A 124 4.41 7.23 -60.29
N GLY A 125 4.95 6.44 -59.37
CA GLY A 125 6.16 5.66 -59.53
C GLY A 125 5.88 4.17 -59.33
N ASP A 126 6.44 3.38 -60.24
CA ASP A 126 6.45 1.91 -60.37
C ASP A 126 6.15 1.08 -59.10
N PRO A 127 5.21 0.10 -59.12
CA PRO A 127 4.89 -0.76 -57.96
C PRO A 127 5.97 -1.84 -57.69
N SER A 128 7.20 -1.40 -57.45
CA SER A 128 8.24 -2.23 -56.84
C SER A 128 8.11 -2.16 -55.32
N THR A 129 7.18 -2.94 -54.76
CA THR A 129 6.97 -3.01 -53.29
C THR A 129 8.29 -3.31 -52.58
N PRO A 130 8.83 -2.38 -51.77
CA PRO A 130 9.99 -2.69 -50.94
C PRO A 130 9.56 -3.77 -49.96
N ARG A 131 10.16 -4.95 -50.08
CA ARG A 131 9.90 -6.07 -49.20
C ARG A 131 10.45 -5.66 -47.83
N VAL A 132 9.58 -5.14 -46.96
CA VAL A 132 9.93 -4.78 -45.58
C VAL A 132 10.34 -6.08 -44.90
N THR A 133 11.65 -6.33 -44.86
CA THR A 133 12.23 -7.43 -44.09
C THR A 133 11.93 -7.09 -42.64
N VAL A 134 10.90 -7.73 -42.08
CA VAL A 134 10.61 -7.68 -40.65
C VAL A 134 11.81 -8.32 -39.96
N VAL A 135 12.78 -7.49 -39.57
CA VAL A 135 13.89 -7.90 -38.72
C VAL A 135 13.24 -8.43 -37.46
N ARG A 136 13.36 -9.75 -37.22
CA ARG A 136 12.99 -10.33 -35.94
C ARG A 136 13.81 -9.59 -34.90
N ARG A 137 13.15 -8.81 -34.04
CA ARG A 137 13.71 -8.42 -32.75
C ARG A 137 14.14 -9.71 -32.08
N THR A 138 15.44 -9.90 -31.93
CA THR A 138 15.97 -10.80 -30.91
C THR A 138 15.38 -10.32 -29.59
N GLU A 139 14.84 -11.23 -28.79
CA GLU A 139 14.39 -10.90 -27.44
C GLU A 139 15.61 -10.38 -26.68
N GLU A 140 15.64 -9.07 -26.43
CA GLU A 140 16.71 -8.43 -25.67
C GLU A 140 16.60 -8.96 -24.23
N VAL A 141 17.54 -9.81 -23.85
CA VAL A 141 17.60 -10.38 -22.50
C VAL A 141 17.75 -9.21 -21.53
N ARG A 142 16.70 -8.95 -20.73
CA ARG A 142 16.75 -7.89 -19.71
C ARG A 142 17.87 -8.22 -18.70
N PRO A 143 18.71 -7.24 -18.31
CA PRO A 143 19.72 -7.45 -17.28
C PRO A 143 19.12 -7.95 -15.97
N ASN A 144 19.84 -8.83 -15.27
CA ASN A 144 19.42 -9.35 -13.97
C ASN A 144 19.81 -8.34 -12.87
N LEU A 145 18.84 -7.55 -12.41
CA LEU A 145 19.08 -6.53 -11.37
C LEU A 145 19.54 -7.13 -10.04
N GLY A 146 19.07 -8.33 -9.67
CA GLY A 146 19.55 -9.04 -8.49
C GLY A 146 21.04 -9.39 -8.56
N ALA A 147 21.54 -9.79 -9.74
CA ALA A 147 22.96 -10.03 -9.95
C ALA A 147 23.78 -8.74 -9.87
N ILE A 148 23.33 -7.67 -10.55
CA ILE A 148 23.94 -6.33 -10.47
C ILE A 148 24.03 -5.84 -9.01
N ALA A 149 22.98 -6.05 -8.21
CA ALA A 149 22.97 -5.66 -6.80
C ALA A 149 24.00 -6.44 -5.99
N LEU A 150 24.08 -7.77 -6.16
CA LEU A 150 25.09 -8.62 -5.51
C LEU A 150 26.52 -8.22 -5.90
N HIS A 151 26.77 -7.98 -7.19
CA HIS A 151 28.08 -7.53 -7.69
C HIS A 151 28.47 -6.19 -7.06
N CYS A 152 27.53 -5.24 -6.98
CA CYS A 152 27.76 -3.95 -6.34
C CYS A 152 28.06 -4.09 -4.84
N GLN A 153 27.39 -4.97 -4.10
CA GLN A 153 27.71 -5.24 -2.69
C GLN A 153 29.13 -5.80 -2.50
N LEU A 154 29.54 -6.75 -3.35
CA LEU A 154 30.91 -7.30 -3.34
C LEU A 154 31.96 -6.23 -3.70
N LYS A 155 31.68 -5.38 -4.69
CA LYS A 155 32.53 -4.26 -5.09
C LYS A 155 32.61 -3.15 -4.04
N ALA A 156 31.55 -2.92 -3.27
CA ALA A 156 31.59 -2.02 -2.12
C ALA A 156 32.53 -2.53 -1.03
N ARG A 157 32.42 -3.81 -0.65
CA ARG A 157 33.36 -4.47 0.27
C ARG A 157 34.80 -4.42 -0.25
N GLY A 158 35.01 -4.71 -1.53
CA GLY A 158 36.33 -4.62 -2.18
C GLY A 158 36.92 -3.21 -2.16
N SER A 159 36.07 -2.18 -2.27
CA SER A 159 36.48 -0.78 -2.20
C SER A 159 36.87 -0.37 -0.77
N ARG A 160 36.16 -0.83 0.26
CA ARG A 160 36.55 -0.61 1.68
C ARG A 160 37.84 -1.34 2.04
N TRP A 161 37.98 -2.61 1.66
CA TRP A 161 39.23 -3.36 1.84
C TRP A 161 40.41 -2.69 1.12
N ALA A 162 40.22 -2.17 -0.10
CA ALA A 162 41.25 -1.41 -0.82
C ALA A 162 41.62 -0.09 -0.11
N PHE A 163 40.67 0.59 0.54
CA PHE A 163 40.94 1.74 1.40
C PHE A 163 41.76 1.36 2.63
N GLU A 164 41.37 0.32 3.36
CA GLU A 164 42.03 -0.13 4.60
C GLU A 164 43.46 -0.62 4.35
N ARG A 165 43.65 -1.50 3.36
CA ARG A 165 44.98 -1.95 2.91
C ARG A 165 45.90 -0.77 2.61
N ARG A 166 45.37 0.31 2.01
CA ARG A 166 46.14 1.51 1.72
C ARG A 166 46.49 2.31 2.98
N GLN A 167 45.58 2.44 3.94
CA GLN A 167 45.88 3.08 5.22
C GLN A 167 46.96 2.31 6.00
N GLN A 168 46.91 0.97 6.00
CA GLN A 168 47.93 0.12 6.62
C GLN A 168 49.30 0.27 5.93
N SER A 169 49.33 0.34 4.60
CA SER A 169 50.54 0.58 3.81
C SER A 169 51.15 1.97 4.09
N LEU A 170 50.33 3.03 4.16
CA LEU A 170 50.77 4.37 4.54
C LEU A 170 51.27 4.45 5.99
N ALA A 171 50.73 3.61 6.89
CA ALA A 171 51.19 3.47 8.26
C ALA A 171 52.43 2.56 8.41
N GLY A 172 52.91 1.94 7.32
CA GLY A 172 54.06 1.04 7.32
C GLY A 172 53.84 -0.29 8.04
N VAL A 173 52.58 -0.71 8.24
CA VAL A 173 52.23 -1.89 9.03
C VAL A 173 52.35 -3.20 8.23
N HIS A 174 52.02 -3.15 6.94
CA HIS A 174 52.05 -4.32 6.05
C HIS A 174 52.66 -3.98 4.68
N SER A 175 53.26 -4.99 4.04
CA SER A 175 53.67 -4.92 2.64
C SER A 175 52.42 -4.81 1.76
N ALA A 176 52.39 -3.84 0.84
CA ALA A 176 51.24 -3.55 0.00
C ALA A 176 50.79 -4.69 -0.95
N LEU A 177 51.55 -5.79 -0.99
CA LEU A 177 51.34 -6.94 -1.87
C LEU A 177 50.78 -8.18 -1.14
N GLU A 178 50.75 -8.20 0.20
CA GLU A 178 50.21 -9.34 0.94
C GLU A 178 48.68 -9.26 1.01
N LEU A 179 48.01 -10.32 0.54
CA LEU A 179 46.58 -10.52 0.77
C LEU A 179 46.41 -11.17 2.14
N ASP A 180 45.66 -10.51 3.02
CA ASP A 180 45.13 -11.10 4.25
C ASP A 180 44.05 -12.16 3.94
N ASP A 181 43.63 -12.89 4.96
CA ASP A 181 42.65 -13.97 4.80
C ASP A 181 41.25 -13.41 4.41
N GLU A 182 40.90 -12.21 4.89
CA GLU A 182 39.66 -11.51 4.52
C GLU A 182 39.66 -11.11 3.03
N GLY A 183 40.75 -10.55 2.51
CA GLY A 183 40.89 -10.21 1.10
C GLY A 183 40.84 -11.43 0.18
N ARG A 184 41.35 -12.59 0.63
CA ARG A 184 41.23 -13.86 -0.11
C ARG A 184 39.78 -14.35 -0.13
N GLN A 185 39.12 -14.40 1.03
CA GLN A 185 37.71 -14.80 1.13
C GLN A 185 36.82 -13.94 0.22
N LEU A 186 37.00 -12.62 0.24
CA LEU A 186 36.24 -11.69 -0.60
C LEU A 186 36.48 -11.91 -2.11
N ILE A 187 37.70 -12.25 -2.52
CA ILE A 187 38.03 -12.59 -3.92
C ILE A 187 37.39 -13.92 -4.34
N ASP A 188 37.31 -14.90 -3.43
CA ASP A 188 36.68 -16.19 -3.71
C ASP A 188 35.14 -16.07 -3.78
N GLU A 189 34.51 -15.35 -2.83
CA GLU A 189 33.08 -15.00 -2.88
C GLU A 189 32.70 -14.27 -4.19
N ALA A 190 33.54 -13.32 -4.62
CA ALA A 190 33.30 -12.61 -5.87
C ALA A 190 33.50 -13.50 -7.11
N ARG A 191 34.43 -14.47 -7.06
CA ARG A 191 34.60 -15.45 -8.15
C ARG A 191 33.39 -16.40 -8.26
N GLU A 192 32.80 -16.81 -7.13
CA GLU A 192 31.58 -17.61 -7.11
C GLU A 192 30.38 -16.88 -7.72
N ALA A 193 30.34 -15.54 -7.57
CA ALA A 193 29.33 -14.67 -8.17
C ALA A 193 29.64 -14.24 -9.63
N ASP A 194 30.73 -14.67 -10.26
CA ASP A 194 31.24 -14.16 -11.55
C ASP A 194 31.49 -12.62 -11.57
N CYS A 195 31.82 -12.06 -10.40
CA CYS A 195 32.05 -10.63 -10.18
C CYS A 195 33.55 -10.28 -10.18
N PHE A 196 33.95 -9.33 -11.03
CA PHE A 196 35.34 -8.86 -11.09
C PHE A 196 35.61 -7.66 -10.17
N LEU A 197 36.35 -7.89 -9.08
CA LEU A 197 36.79 -6.87 -8.12
C LEU A 197 38.04 -6.11 -8.61
N TRP A 198 37.86 -5.21 -9.58
CA TRP A 198 38.97 -4.45 -10.19
C TRP A 198 39.75 -3.59 -9.17
N MET A 199 39.10 -3.09 -8.11
CA MET A 199 39.72 -2.30 -7.04
C MET A 199 40.68 -3.11 -6.16
N CYS A 200 40.53 -4.44 -6.11
CA CYS A 200 41.43 -5.31 -5.35
C CYS A 200 42.74 -5.62 -6.10
N ASN A 201 42.75 -5.43 -7.43
CA ASN A 201 43.89 -5.73 -8.30
C ASN A 201 45.12 -4.87 -7.94
N ALA A 202 46.32 -5.46 -7.96
CA ALA A 202 47.58 -4.75 -7.75
C ALA A 202 47.85 -3.67 -8.83
N ALA A 203 47.26 -3.81 -10.02
CA ALA A 203 47.31 -2.81 -11.09
C ALA A 203 46.21 -1.72 -10.99
N CYS A 204 45.43 -1.69 -9.90
CA CYS A 204 44.44 -0.65 -9.68
C CYS A 204 45.10 0.74 -9.63
N PRO A 205 44.51 1.77 -10.28
CA PRO A 205 44.95 3.15 -10.10
C PRO A 205 45.07 3.53 -8.61
N THR A 206 46.11 4.30 -8.30
CA THR A 206 46.41 4.75 -6.94
C THR A 206 45.99 6.22 -6.83
N PRO A 207 44.72 6.55 -6.49
CA PRO A 207 44.24 7.93 -6.47
C PRO A 207 44.97 8.78 -5.42
N ASP A 208 45.16 10.07 -5.61
CA ASP A 208 45.89 10.89 -4.61
C ASP A 208 45.16 10.94 -3.25
N ARG A 209 43.82 10.88 -3.27
CA ARG A 209 42.96 10.94 -2.08
C ARG A 209 42.46 9.54 -1.70
N SER A 210 42.93 9.00 -0.56
CA SER A 210 42.49 7.69 -0.05
C SER A 210 40.96 7.58 0.10
N ALA A 211 40.28 8.65 0.54
CA ALA A 211 38.82 8.68 0.73
C ALA A 211 38.00 8.40 -0.54
N ALA A 212 38.59 8.49 -1.75
CA ALA A 212 37.89 8.17 -2.99
C ALA A 212 37.45 6.69 -3.07
N PHE A 213 38.13 5.77 -2.38
CA PHE A 213 37.68 4.38 -2.27
C PHE A 213 36.48 4.20 -1.33
N GLN A 214 36.34 5.05 -0.30
CA GLN A 214 35.16 5.04 0.57
C GLN A 214 33.94 5.58 -0.19
N GLU A 215 34.08 6.70 -0.89
CA GLU A 215 33.03 7.25 -1.75
C GLU A 215 32.61 6.27 -2.86
N LEU A 216 33.56 5.56 -3.47
CA LEU A 216 33.27 4.47 -4.40
C LEU A 216 32.44 3.35 -3.75
N ALA A 217 32.80 2.93 -2.53
CA ALA A 217 32.05 1.92 -1.79
C ALA A 217 30.60 2.37 -1.54
N ASP A 218 30.41 3.61 -1.08
CA ASP A 218 29.09 4.14 -0.75
C ASP A 218 28.23 4.35 -2.02
N CYS A 219 28.84 4.69 -3.17
CA CYS A 219 28.19 4.69 -4.48
C CYS A 219 27.77 3.28 -4.95
N TYR A 220 28.60 2.26 -4.74
CA TYR A 220 28.22 0.88 -5.05
C TYR A 220 27.07 0.40 -4.15
N GLU A 221 27.09 0.71 -2.84
CA GLU A 221 25.96 0.35 -1.95
C GLU A 221 24.68 1.10 -2.35
N ALA A 222 24.77 2.36 -2.80
CA ALA A 222 23.63 3.10 -3.33
C ALA A 222 23.03 2.45 -4.58
N LEU A 223 23.86 2.01 -5.53
CA LEU A 223 23.36 1.31 -6.72
C LEU A 223 22.81 -0.06 -6.36
N ALA A 224 23.44 -0.80 -5.45
CA ALA A 224 22.94 -2.10 -4.98
C ALA A 224 21.53 -1.99 -4.37
N GLU A 225 21.33 -1.07 -3.43
CA GLU A 225 20.04 -0.85 -2.77
C GLU A 225 18.97 -0.40 -3.78
N ALA A 226 19.33 0.44 -4.75
CA ALA A 226 18.42 0.86 -5.83
C ALA A 226 18.05 -0.28 -6.79
N CYS A 227 19.00 -1.14 -7.16
CA CYS A 227 18.77 -2.30 -8.03
C CYS A 227 17.95 -3.38 -7.31
N GLU A 228 18.22 -3.68 -6.04
CA GLU A 228 17.42 -4.62 -5.24
C GLU A 228 15.99 -4.11 -4.99
N LEU A 229 15.81 -2.80 -4.77
CA LEU A 229 14.48 -2.21 -4.70
C LEU A 229 13.74 -2.29 -6.04
N ALA A 230 14.44 -2.12 -7.17
CA ALA A 230 13.86 -2.23 -8.50
C ALA A 230 13.52 -3.67 -8.90
N ASP A 231 14.35 -4.66 -8.53
CA ASP A 231 14.09 -6.08 -8.76
C ASP A 231 12.86 -6.58 -7.98
N ARG A 232 12.74 -6.20 -6.70
CA ARG A 232 11.55 -6.45 -5.85
C ARG A 232 10.35 -5.58 -6.19
N SER A 233 10.52 -4.63 -7.11
CA SER A 233 9.43 -3.82 -7.64
C SER A 233 8.92 -4.44 -8.91
N ASP A 234 7.98 -5.36 -8.78
CA ASP A 234 7.24 -5.97 -9.89
C ASP A 234 6.69 -4.89 -10.82
N LEU A 235 7.45 -4.61 -11.88
CA LEU A 235 7.26 -3.50 -12.82
C LEU A 235 6.00 -3.68 -13.68
N GLU A 236 5.40 -4.87 -13.63
CA GLU A 236 4.24 -5.27 -14.43
C GLU A 236 2.93 -5.19 -13.65
N GLN A 237 2.97 -4.94 -12.32
CA GLN A 237 1.76 -4.73 -11.52
C GLN A 237 1.28 -3.27 -11.48
N GLU A 238 -0.03 -3.10 -11.25
CA GLU A 238 -0.77 -1.82 -11.20
C GLU A 238 -0.40 -0.94 -9.99
N GLY A 239 0.89 -0.63 -9.82
CA GLY A 239 1.36 0.38 -8.88
C GLY A 239 1.03 1.81 -9.35
N PRO A 240 1.00 2.79 -8.44
CA PRO A 240 0.92 4.20 -8.83
C PRO A 240 2.14 4.57 -9.68
N SER A 241 1.91 5.10 -10.89
CA SER A 241 2.98 5.49 -11.83
C SER A 241 4.05 6.39 -11.20
N SER A 242 3.66 7.25 -10.25
CA SER A 242 4.56 8.13 -9.48
C SER A 242 5.55 7.39 -8.57
N GLN A 243 5.25 6.16 -8.13
CA GLN A 243 6.23 5.33 -7.40
C GLN A 243 7.32 4.84 -8.35
N LEU A 244 6.93 4.33 -9.52
CA LEU A 244 7.87 3.86 -10.52
C LEU A 244 8.75 5.01 -11.04
N GLU A 245 8.18 6.19 -11.26
CA GLU A 245 8.96 7.40 -11.60
C GLU A 245 10.00 7.75 -10.54
N LYS A 246 9.63 7.76 -9.24
CA LYS A 246 10.57 8.03 -8.14
C LYS A 246 11.64 6.95 -8.02
N LEU A 247 11.29 5.67 -8.22
CA LEU A 247 12.25 4.56 -8.26
C LEU A 247 13.28 4.76 -9.36
N LEU A 248 12.83 4.96 -10.60
CA LEU A 248 13.70 5.14 -11.77
C LEU A 248 14.60 6.38 -11.61
N TYR A 249 14.10 7.45 -10.98
CA TYR A 249 14.90 8.63 -10.64
C TYR A 249 16.04 8.30 -9.65
N LEU A 250 15.75 7.58 -8.55
CA LEU A 250 16.75 7.20 -7.55
C LEU A 250 17.80 6.24 -8.13
N THR A 251 17.40 5.24 -8.93
CA THR A 251 18.34 4.36 -9.63
C THR A 251 19.18 5.13 -10.65
N ALA A 252 18.60 6.11 -11.36
CA ALA A 252 19.33 6.98 -12.29
C ALA A 252 20.36 7.88 -11.58
N GLU A 253 20.05 8.38 -10.39
CA GLU A 253 20.99 9.12 -9.54
C GLU A 253 22.15 8.21 -9.09
N ALA A 254 21.84 7.01 -8.58
CA ALA A 254 22.84 6.06 -8.07
C ALA A 254 23.83 5.59 -9.15
N GLN A 255 23.36 5.19 -10.34
CA GLN A 255 24.26 4.78 -11.42
C GLN A 255 25.12 5.95 -11.93
N SER A 256 24.63 7.19 -11.87
CA SER A 256 25.38 8.37 -12.32
C SER A 256 26.46 8.73 -11.30
N ALA A 257 26.16 8.68 -10.00
CA ALA A 257 27.12 8.89 -8.92
C ALA A 257 28.25 7.85 -8.98
N LEU A 258 27.91 6.56 -9.16
CA LEU A 258 28.90 5.50 -9.34
C LEU A 258 29.78 5.73 -10.58
N ARG A 259 29.19 6.11 -11.72
CA ARG A 259 29.95 6.44 -12.94
C ARG A 259 30.97 7.56 -12.70
N VAL A 260 30.62 8.59 -11.92
CA VAL A 260 31.54 9.67 -11.54
C VAL A 260 32.63 9.17 -10.61
N ALA A 261 32.30 8.38 -9.58
CA ALA A 261 33.29 7.83 -8.64
C ALA A 261 34.32 6.94 -9.34
N VAL A 262 33.88 6.05 -10.24
CA VAL A 262 34.75 5.18 -11.05
C VAL A 262 35.66 6.01 -11.97
N ALA A 263 35.10 7.04 -12.63
CA ALA A 263 35.87 7.92 -13.51
C ALA A 263 36.90 8.79 -12.74
N ALA A 264 36.56 9.27 -11.54
CA ALA A 264 37.46 10.05 -10.68
C ALA A 264 38.68 9.26 -10.20
N LEU A 265 38.57 7.93 -10.17
CA LEU A 265 39.69 7.01 -9.89
C LEU A 265 40.53 6.67 -11.12
N GLY A 266 40.15 7.14 -12.32
CA GLY A 266 40.82 6.77 -13.58
C GLY A 266 40.64 5.30 -13.96
N ALA A 267 39.64 4.63 -13.41
CA ALA A 267 39.34 3.24 -13.70
C ALA A 267 38.58 3.08 -15.03
N PRO A 268 38.61 1.89 -15.67
CA PRO A 268 37.74 1.59 -16.80
C PRO A 268 36.25 1.72 -16.42
N PRO A 269 35.34 1.99 -17.38
CA PRO A 269 33.90 2.01 -17.12
C PRO A 269 33.43 0.71 -16.47
N ASP A 270 32.68 0.82 -15.37
CA ASP A 270 32.18 -0.35 -14.64
C ASP A 270 31.04 -1.04 -15.40
N HIS A 271 31.11 -2.37 -15.50
CA HIS A 271 30.16 -3.16 -16.29
C HIS A 271 28.74 -3.11 -15.70
N ASP A 272 28.59 -3.29 -14.38
CA ASP A 272 27.29 -3.35 -13.69
C ASP A 272 26.60 -1.99 -13.72
N GLN A 273 27.37 -0.90 -13.59
CA GLN A 273 26.89 0.47 -13.80
C GLN A 273 26.29 0.66 -15.20
N LEU A 274 26.98 0.18 -16.24
CA LEU A 274 26.50 0.26 -17.62
C LEU A 274 25.27 -0.62 -17.86
N GLU A 275 25.18 -1.80 -17.25
CA GLU A 275 24.00 -2.65 -17.34
C GLU A 275 22.79 -2.00 -16.67
N ALA A 276 22.95 -1.44 -15.47
CA ALA A 276 21.89 -0.70 -14.77
C ALA A 276 21.39 0.51 -15.58
N PHE A 277 22.31 1.26 -16.22
CA PHE A 277 21.95 2.36 -17.12
C PHE A 277 21.19 1.89 -18.37
N ASN A 278 21.56 0.75 -18.96
CA ASN A 278 20.86 0.20 -20.11
C ASN A 278 19.47 -0.35 -19.72
N TRP A 279 19.36 -1.04 -18.58
CA TRP A 279 18.06 -1.43 -18.01
C TRP A 279 17.15 -0.21 -17.79
N LEU A 280 17.68 0.87 -17.18
CA LEU A 280 16.95 2.13 -16.99
C LEU A 280 16.41 2.69 -18.31
N LYS A 281 17.23 2.73 -19.36
CA LYS A 281 16.82 3.20 -20.69
C LYS A 281 15.71 2.34 -21.30
N THR A 282 15.79 1.02 -21.14
CA THR A 282 14.75 0.10 -21.64
C THR A 282 13.44 0.31 -20.88
N VAL A 283 13.46 0.32 -19.55
CA VAL A 283 12.25 0.48 -18.73
C VAL A 283 11.62 1.87 -18.89
N THR A 284 12.40 2.95 -18.91
CA THR A 284 11.87 4.31 -19.15
C THR A 284 11.23 4.44 -20.53
N HIS A 285 11.80 3.80 -21.56
CA HIS A 285 11.21 3.75 -22.89
C HIS A 285 9.93 2.89 -22.94
N GLU A 286 9.94 1.68 -22.35
CA GLU A 286 8.77 0.79 -22.34
C GLU A 286 7.58 1.41 -21.59
N GLN A 287 7.84 2.04 -20.45
CA GLN A 287 6.82 2.64 -19.57
C GLN A 287 6.48 4.09 -19.94
N GLN A 288 7.16 4.68 -20.94
CA GLN A 288 7.02 6.08 -21.36
C GLN A 288 7.24 7.10 -20.21
N ILE A 289 8.13 6.78 -19.26
CA ILE A 289 8.47 7.63 -18.11
C ILE A 289 9.72 8.46 -18.43
N PHE A 290 9.64 9.78 -18.29
CA PHE A 290 10.76 10.69 -18.55
C PHE A 290 11.54 11.00 -17.27
N VAL A 291 12.73 10.40 -17.12
CA VAL A 291 13.66 10.76 -16.04
C VAL A 291 14.46 11.99 -16.46
N ALA A 292 14.16 13.13 -15.83
CA ALA A 292 14.67 14.44 -16.26
C ALA A 292 16.17 14.69 -16.00
N LYS A 293 16.75 13.97 -15.03
CA LYS A 293 18.16 14.13 -14.60
C LYS A 293 18.98 12.85 -14.69
N TYR A 294 20.31 12.99 -14.59
CA TYR A 294 21.31 11.93 -14.37
C TYR A 294 21.47 10.89 -15.50
N MET A 295 20.58 10.89 -16.48
CA MET A 295 20.60 10.01 -17.67
C MET A 295 21.53 10.52 -18.80
N ARG A 296 22.22 11.65 -18.62
CA ARG A 296 23.09 12.26 -19.64
C ARG A 296 24.57 12.20 -19.26
N ALA A 297 25.44 12.63 -20.16
CA ALA A 297 26.88 12.71 -19.90
C ALA A 297 27.31 14.02 -19.22
N ASP A 298 26.56 15.09 -19.47
CA ASP A 298 26.74 16.46 -18.95
C ASP A 298 25.97 16.73 -17.64
N ASP A 299 24.97 15.90 -17.32
CA ASP A 299 24.20 15.96 -16.08
C ASP A 299 24.56 14.76 -15.20
N GLN A 300 25.45 15.00 -14.24
CA GLN A 300 26.09 13.99 -13.40
C GLN A 300 25.65 14.16 -11.94
N ALA A 301 25.47 13.05 -11.21
CA ALA A 301 25.21 13.09 -9.78
C ALA A 301 26.53 13.22 -8.98
N ASP A 302 26.48 13.87 -7.83
CA ASP A 302 27.66 14.03 -6.96
C ASP A 302 27.92 12.71 -6.19
N PRO A 303 29.12 12.09 -6.29
CA PRO A 303 29.43 10.88 -5.55
C PRO A 303 29.53 11.10 -4.03
N THR A 304 29.73 12.33 -3.56
CA THR A 304 29.80 12.64 -2.12
C THR A 304 28.43 12.60 -1.44
N ASP A 305 27.33 12.74 -2.20
CA ASP A 305 25.95 12.63 -1.71
C ASP A 305 25.46 11.16 -1.60
N ALA A 306 26.29 10.16 -1.90
CA ALA A 306 25.90 8.75 -1.97
C ALA A 306 25.27 8.20 -0.68
N ALA A 307 25.76 8.64 0.50
CA ALA A 307 25.17 8.25 1.77
C ALA A 307 23.73 8.80 1.92
N ALA A 308 23.51 10.09 1.64
CA ALA A 308 22.19 10.71 1.68
C ALA A 308 21.25 10.17 0.58
N LEU A 309 21.80 9.68 -0.53
CA LEU A 309 21.03 8.97 -1.56
C LEU A 309 20.51 7.61 -1.05
N ARG A 310 21.32 6.86 -0.30
CA ARG A 310 20.90 5.58 0.30
C ARG A 310 19.78 5.75 1.30
N ASP A 311 19.87 6.74 2.17
CA ASP A 311 18.79 7.03 3.12
C ASP A 311 17.48 7.37 2.38
N ARG A 312 17.53 8.16 1.30
CA ARG A 312 16.39 8.41 0.40
C ARG A 312 15.84 7.14 -0.28
N ILE A 313 16.70 6.17 -0.62
CA ILE A 313 16.30 4.87 -1.20
C ILE A 313 15.58 4.02 -0.14
N ARG A 314 16.10 3.97 1.09
CA ARG A 314 15.54 3.20 2.21
C ARG A 314 14.19 3.73 2.67
N GLU A 315 14.09 5.03 2.94
CA GLU A 315 12.82 5.71 3.26
C GLU A 315 11.76 5.42 2.19
N PHE A 316 12.17 5.40 0.92
CA PHE A 316 11.27 5.09 -0.19
C PHE A 316 10.87 3.62 -0.23
N ALA A 317 11.80 2.68 0.02
CA ALA A 317 11.52 1.26 0.15
C ALA A 317 10.54 0.96 1.31
N GLU A 318 10.77 1.56 2.48
CA GLU A 318 9.88 1.46 3.66
C GLU A 318 8.47 2.00 3.35
N SER A 319 8.38 3.14 2.68
CA SER A 319 7.10 3.70 2.21
C SER A 319 6.40 2.77 1.22
N MET A 320 7.11 2.14 0.28
CA MET A 320 6.53 1.19 -0.67
C MET A 320 6.02 -0.07 0.02
N ASN A 321 6.80 -0.63 0.95
CA ASN A 321 6.43 -1.81 1.72
C ASN A 321 5.21 -1.53 2.61
N SER A 322 5.21 -0.41 3.34
CA SER A 322 4.08 0.04 4.16
C SER A 322 2.78 0.15 3.35
N GLN A 323 2.84 0.70 2.13
CA GLN A 323 1.66 0.80 1.26
C GLN A 323 1.21 -0.58 0.73
N ARG A 324 2.14 -1.47 0.37
CA ARG A 324 1.83 -2.86 -0.03
C ARG A 324 1.16 -3.63 1.11
N GLU A 325 1.65 -3.49 2.33
CA GLU A 325 1.07 -4.09 3.52
C GLU A 325 -0.32 -3.55 3.84
N GLN A 326 -0.53 -2.23 3.76
CA GLN A 326 -1.85 -1.63 3.90
C GLN A 326 -2.85 -2.17 2.87
N VAL A 327 -2.45 -2.32 1.60
CA VAL A 327 -3.29 -2.91 0.55
C VAL A 327 -3.59 -4.39 0.82
N ARG A 328 -2.59 -5.19 1.23
CA ARG A 328 -2.76 -6.61 1.61
C ARG A 328 -3.72 -6.75 2.81
N LEU A 329 -3.52 -5.96 3.86
CA LEU A 329 -4.33 -5.94 5.08
C LEU A 329 -5.75 -5.48 4.79
N ARG A 330 -5.94 -4.43 3.98
CA ARG A 330 -7.28 -3.98 3.53
C ARG A 330 -8.02 -5.08 2.76
N LYS A 331 -7.35 -5.76 1.82
CA LYS A 331 -7.94 -6.91 1.08
C LYS A 331 -8.33 -8.05 2.04
N LYS A 332 -7.46 -8.38 3.02
CA LYS A 332 -7.72 -9.41 4.06
C LYS A 332 -8.93 -9.04 4.92
N LEU A 333 -9.01 -7.80 5.40
CA LEU A 333 -10.12 -7.30 6.23
C LEU A 333 -11.45 -7.23 5.45
N LEU A 334 -11.46 -6.72 4.21
CA LEU A 334 -12.66 -6.71 3.37
C LEU A 334 -13.18 -8.13 3.06
N SER A 335 -12.28 -9.08 2.79
CA SER A 335 -12.64 -10.49 2.61
C SER A 335 -13.27 -11.08 3.90
N LYS A 336 -12.66 -10.81 5.05
CA LYS A 336 -13.17 -11.22 6.37
C LYS A 336 -14.55 -10.63 6.68
N ILE A 337 -14.77 -9.35 6.36
CA ILE A 337 -16.08 -8.68 6.52
C ILE A 337 -17.13 -9.32 5.62
N ARG A 338 -16.85 -9.56 4.33
CA ARG A 338 -17.78 -10.26 3.41
C ARG A 338 -18.19 -11.62 3.95
N HIS A 339 -17.22 -12.41 4.43
CA HIS A 339 -17.48 -13.74 4.98
C HIS A 339 -18.35 -13.68 6.25
N LYS A 340 -18.04 -12.82 7.22
CA LYS A 340 -18.83 -12.69 8.46
C LYS A 340 -20.21 -12.05 8.25
N SER A 341 -20.31 -11.08 7.35
CA SER A 341 -21.59 -10.52 6.89
C SER A 341 -22.49 -11.60 6.28
N GLY A 342 -21.92 -12.46 5.43
CA GLY A 342 -22.64 -13.61 4.87
C GLY A 342 -23.13 -14.60 5.92
N LEU A 343 -22.30 -14.96 6.91
CA LEU A 343 -22.70 -15.86 8.00
C LEU A 343 -23.84 -15.26 8.85
N LEU A 344 -23.69 -13.99 9.24
CA LEU A 344 -24.69 -13.26 10.05
C LEU A 344 -26.03 -13.11 9.31
N ALA A 345 -26.01 -12.89 7.99
CA ALA A 345 -27.21 -12.85 7.16
C ALA A 345 -27.97 -14.20 7.12
N THR A 346 -27.30 -15.33 7.39
CA THR A 346 -27.94 -16.66 7.47
C THR A 346 -28.45 -17.04 8.86
N GLY A 347 -28.26 -16.19 9.88
CA GLY A 347 -28.83 -16.40 11.22
C GLY A 347 -28.24 -17.58 12.01
N THR A 348 -26.98 -17.94 11.78
CA THR A 348 -26.31 -19.03 12.50
C THR A 348 -26.06 -18.68 13.98
N GLU A 349 -26.19 -19.67 14.88
CA GLU A 349 -25.87 -19.52 16.31
C GLU A 349 -24.38 -19.15 16.52
N GLY A 350 -24.11 -18.22 17.44
CA GLY A 350 -22.78 -17.62 17.65
C GLY A 350 -22.66 -16.14 17.25
N SER A 351 -23.76 -15.56 16.74
CA SER A 351 -23.80 -14.29 16.01
C SER A 351 -23.17 -13.07 16.71
N ARG A 352 -23.18 -13.01 18.05
CA ARG A 352 -22.62 -11.84 18.79
C ARG A 352 -21.10 -11.72 18.67
N GLU A 353 -20.36 -12.82 18.76
CA GLU A 353 -18.89 -12.75 18.65
C GLU A 353 -18.48 -12.47 17.19
N GLU A 354 -19.22 -13.01 16.22
CA GLU A 354 -18.99 -12.72 14.82
C GLU A 354 -19.27 -11.25 14.46
N LEU A 355 -20.33 -10.68 15.03
CA LEU A 355 -20.67 -9.26 14.90
C LEU A 355 -19.59 -8.38 15.53
N ARG A 356 -19.07 -8.73 16.71
CA ARG A 356 -17.93 -8.04 17.34
C ARG A 356 -16.67 -8.10 16.48
N ILE A 357 -16.34 -9.27 15.93
CA ILE A 357 -15.20 -9.47 15.01
C ILE A 357 -15.36 -8.61 13.75
N LEU A 358 -16.58 -8.52 13.21
CA LEU A 358 -16.91 -7.70 12.05
C LEU A 358 -16.78 -6.21 12.35
N ILE A 359 -17.38 -5.72 13.43
CA ILE A 359 -17.28 -4.32 13.89
C ILE A 359 -15.81 -3.92 14.06
N ASN A 360 -15.01 -4.72 14.78
CA ASN A 360 -13.57 -4.46 14.94
C ASN A 360 -12.81 -4.43 13.60
N SER A 361 -13.20 -5.28 12.64
CA SER A 361 -12.57 -5.31 11.32
C SER A 361 -12.93 -4.08 10.48
N VAL A 362 -14.14 -3.53 10.64
CA VAL A 362 -14.57 -2.26 10.02
C VAL A 362 -13.84 -1.08 10.67
N GLU A 363 -13.83 -0.97 12.01
CA GLU A 363 -13.09 0.09 12.72
C GLU A 363 -11.60 0.12 12.35
N THR A 364 -10.97 -1.06 12.20
CA THR A 364 -9.58 -1.16 11.74
C THR A 364 -9.39 -0.58 10.33
N LEU A 365 -10.32 -0.82 9.40
CA LEU A 365 -10.28 -0.23 8.07
C LEU A 365 -10.48 1.29 8.10
N LEU A 366 -11.41 1.79 8.90
CA LEU A 366 -11.68 3.23 9.04
C LEU A 366 -10.48 3.96 9.67
N GLY A 367 -9.84 3.36 10.68
CA GLY A 367 -8.60 3.86 11.28
C GLY A 367 -7.41 3.89 10.32
N GLN A 368 -7.43 3.07 9.25
CA GLN A 368 -6.49 3.10 8.13
C GLN A 368 -6.87 4.11 7.03
N GLY A 369 -7.83 5.00 7.29
CA GLY A 369 -8.25 6.05 6.35
C GLY A 369 -9.22 5.57 5.26
N LEU A 370 -9.81 4.38 5.38
CA LEU A 370 -10.89 3.98 4.47
C LEU A 370 -12.13 4.87 4.76
N PRO A 371 -12.69 5.59 3.77
CA PRO A 371 -13.86 6.43 4.03
C PRO A 371 -15.11 5.57 4.32
N PRO A 372 -16.00 5.96 5.25
CA PRO A 372 -17.22 5.21 5.55
C PRO A 372 -18.14 4.96 4.34
N SER A 373 -18.11 5.85 3.35
CA SER A 373 -18.86 5.75 2.09
C SER A 373 -18.25 4.81 1.05
N ASN A 374 -17.14 4.13 1.37
CA ASN A 374 -16.43 3.23 0.46
C ASN A 374 -17.35 2.14 -0.10
N ARG A 375 -17.34 2.00 -1.44
CA ARG A 375 -18.21 1.09 -2.17
C ARG A 375 -18.01 -0.38 -1.78
N GLU A 376 -16.75 -0.84 -1.68
CA GLU A 376 -16.44 -2.24 -1.38
C GLU A 376 -16.87 -2.64 0.03
N LEU A 377 -16.70 -1.72 0.99
CA LEU A 377 -17.13 -1.88 2.37
C LEU A 377 -18.66 -1.94 2.47
N ARG A 378 -19.36 -1.03 1.78
CA ARG A 378 -20.83 -1.05 1.66
C ARG A 378 -21.33 -2.35 1.05
N GLU A 379 -20.78 -2.78 -0.08
CA GLU A 379 -21.13 -4.03 -0.74
C GLU A 379 -20.88 -5.26 0.16
N ALA A 380 -19.82 -5.23 0.98
CA ALA A 380 -19.54 -6.29 1.94
C ALA A 380 -20.55 -6.37 3.10
N LEU A 381 -21.09 -5.23 3.56
CA LEU A 381 -22.00 -5.14 4.70
C LEU A 381 -23.49 -5.17 4.34
N LEU A 382 -23.85 -4.91 3.08
CA LEU A 382 -25.24 -4.94 2.60
C LEU A 382 -26.03 -6.21 2.96
N PRO A 383 -25.47 -7.45 2.87
CA PRO A 383 -26.22 -8.67 3.17
C PRO A 383 -26.74 -8.76 4.62
N MET A 384 -26.06 -8.13 5.58
CA MET A 384 -26.40 -8.20 7.01
C MET A 384 -27.07 -6.93 7.55
N VAL A 385 -27.41 -5.95 6.69
CA VAL A 385 -27.77 -4.59 7.11
C VAL A 385 -28.92 -4.57 8.12
N ASP A 386 -29.94 -5.42 7.91
CA ASP A 386 -31.15 -5.53 8.74
C ASP A 386 -31.00 -6.51 9.92
N ALA A 387 -29.92 -7.29 9.98
CA ALA A 387 -29.65 -8.29 11.02
C ALA A 387 -28.86 -7.73 12.22
N ILE A 388 -28.31 -6.51 12.10
CA ILE A 388 -27.54 -5.85 13.17
C ILE A 388 -28.52 -5.30 14.23
N PRO A 389 -28.41 -5.69 15.52
CA PRO A 389 -29.26 -5.17 16.58
C PRO A 389 -29.07 -3.67 16.81
N ALA A 390 -30.15 -2.93 16.98
CA ALA A 390 -30.08 -1.51 17.35
C ALA A 390 -29.66 -1.26 18.80
N ASP A 391 -29.80 -2.26 19.69
CA ASP A 391 -29.52 -2.13 21.13
C ASP A 391 -28.02 -2.23 21.46
N GLU A 392 -27.17 -2.43 20.46
CA GLU A 392 -25.73 -2.61 20.64
C GLU A 392 -25.02 -1.25 20.59
N ASN A 393 -24.08 -1.00 21.51
CA ASN A 393 -23.26 0.22 21.53
C ASN A 393 -22.21 0.16 20.40
N LEU A 394 -22.67 0.37 19.17
CA LEU A 394 -21.84 0.38 17.96
C LEU A 394 -20.83 1.54 18.04
N PRO A 395 -19.54 1.33 17.71
CA PRO A 395 -18.56 2.40 17.58
C PRO A 395 -18.97 3.46 16.55
N ALA A 396 -18.51 4.70 16.73
CA ALA A 396 -18.92 5.84 15.89
C ALA A 396 -18.57 5.65 14.41
N GLY A 397 -17.42 5.07 14.09
CA GLY A 397 -17.03 4.77 12.70
C GLY A 397 -18.03 3.83 12.02
N PHE A 398 -18.39 2.74 12.70
CA PHE A 398 -19.38 1.77 12.25
C PHE A 398 -20.77 2.41 12.06
N GLN A 399 -21.20 3.29 12.98
CA GLN A 399 -22.45 4.05 12.83
C GLN A 399 -22.45 4.92 11.56
N LEU A 400 -21.33 5.58 11.25
CA LEU A 400 -21.18 6.35 10.01
C LEU A 400 -21.27 5.46 8.76
N VAL A 401 -20.62 4.28 8.77
CA VAL A 401 -20.74 3.31 7.67
C VAL A 401 -22.19 2.88 7.46
N MET A 402 -22.91 2.56 8.54
CA MET A 402 -24.32 2.18 8.44
C MET A 402 -25.18 3.29 7.83
N ARG A 403 -24.99 4.54 8.29
CA ARG A 403 -25.66 5.73 7.73
C ARG A 403 -25.39 5.90 6.23
N GLU A 404 -24.17 5.69 5.77
CA GLU A 404 -23.80 5.75 4.34
C GLU A 404 -24.43 4.61 3.52
N ILE A 405 -24.57 3.41 4.09
CA ILE A 405 -25.31 2.30 3.48
C ILE A 405 -26.80 2.68 3.35
N ASP A 406 -27.38 3.29 4.40
CA ASP A 406 -28.79 3.67 4.41
C ASP A 406 -29.12 4.80 3.41
N LEU A 407 -28.23 5.78 3.27
CA LEU A 407 -28.28 6.84 2.26
C LEU A 407 -28.22 6.25 0.84
N TYR A 408 -27.29 5.34 0.59
CA TYR A 408 -27.19 4.62 -0.69
C TYR A 408 -28.48 3.83 -1.01
N LEU A 409 -29.04 3.11 -0.04
CA LEU A 409 -30.28 2.35 -0.23
C LEU A 409 -31.48 3.27 -0.52
N ALA A 410 -31.56 4.45 0.10
CA ALA A 410 -32.59 5.46 -0.22
C ALA A 410 -32.43 6.00 -1.65
N GLN A 411 -31.19 6.29 -2.08
CA GLN A 411 -30.91 6.77 -3.43
C GLN A 411 -31.24 5.72 -4.51
N VAL A 412 -30.80 4.46 -4.33
CA VAL A 412 -31.09 3.36 -5.28
C VAL A 412 -32.59 3.07 -5.36
N SER A 413 -33.29 3.08 -4.22
CA SER A 413 -34.75 2.86 -4.17
C SER A 413 -35.55 3.94 -4.88
N SER A 414 -34.96 5.11 -5.12
CA SER A 414 -35.63 6.23 -5.81
C SER A 414 -35.50 6.15 -7.34
N GLY A 415 -34.61 5.30 -7.88
CA GLY A 415 -34.36 5.19 -9.32
C GLY A 415 -34.82 3.88 -9.98
N ALA A 416 -35.18 2.86 -9.20
CA ALA A 416 -35.46 1.52 -9.73
C ALA A 416 -36.95 1.12 -9.61
N THR A 417 -37.69 1.21 -10.73
CA THR A 417 -39.11 0.82 -10.86
C THR A 417 -39.34 -0.71 -10.86
N THR A 418 -38.33 -1.52 -10.58
CA THR A 418 -38.42 -2.99 -10.68
C THR A 418 -38.96 -3.63 -9.41
N ALA A 419 -40.04 -4.41 -9.57
CA ALA A 419 -40.68 -5.17 -8.51
C ALA A 419 -39.78 -6.31 -8.00
N SER A 420 -38.89 -6.01 -7.04
CA SER A 420 -38.28 -7.04 -6.19
C SER A 420 -39.37 -7.86 -5.53
N ALA A 421 -39.24 -9.19 -5.57
CA ALA A 421 -40.18 -10.12 -4.96
C ALA A 421 -40.16 -9.95 -3.44
N GLU A 422 -41.26 -9.44 -2.88
CA GLU A 422 -41.45 -9.40 -1.44
C GLU A 422 -41.68 -10.81 -0.91
N ALA A 423 -41.14 -11.09 0.29
CA ALA A 423 -41.44 -12.33 0.99
C ALA A 423 -42.95 -12.43 1.25
N PRO A 424 -43.56 -13.63 1.22
CA PRO A 424 -44.99 -13.79 1.40
C PRO A 424 -45.48 -13.14 2.70
N GLU A 425 -46.65 -12.48 2.64
CA GLU A 425 -47.21 -11.76 3.78
C GLU A 425 -47.34 -12.65 5.02
N SER A 426 -46.68 -12.26 6.11
CA SER A 426 -46.82 -12.95 7.39
C SER A 426 -48.24 -12.84 7.95
N GLU A 427 -48.57 -13.71 8.90
CA GLU A 427 -49.82 -13.59 9.67
C GLU A 427 -49.85 -12.28 10.48
N ASP A 428 -48.69 -11.85 10.99
CA ASP A 428 -48.53 -10.60 11.72
C ASP A 428 -48.91 -9.38 10.87
N VAL A 429 -48.50 -9.34 9.59
CA VAL A 429 -48.90 -8.27 8.66
C VAL A 429 -50.41 -8.23 8.50
N ARG A 430 -51.06 -9.39 8.29
CA ARG A 430 -52.53 -9.45 8.16
C ARG A 430 -53.26 -9.00 9.44
N HIS A 431 -52.73 -9.32 10.62
CA HIS A 431 -53.29 -8.88 11.91
C HIS A 431 -53.08 -7.37 12.14
N CYS A 432 -51.88 -6.86 11.87
CA CYS A 432 -51.59 -5.42 11.91
C CYS A 432 -52.48 -4.64 10.95
N ARG A 433 -52.68 -5.13 9.73
CA ARG A 433 -53.55 -4.54 8.71
C ARG A 433 -54.98 -4.37 9.23
N GLN A 434 -55.54 -5.38 9.89
CA GLN A 434 -56.87 -5.28 10.51
C GLN A 434 -56.93 -4.24 11.63
N LEU A 435 -55.87 -4.13 12.45
CA LEU A 435 -55.82 -3.16 13.55
C LEU A 435 -55.54 -1.71 13.08
N LEU A 436 -54.89 -1.51 11.94
CA LEU A 436 -54.40 -0.20 11.49
C LEU A 436 -55.13 0.35 10.26
N ALA A 437 -56.02 -0.43 9.64
CA ALA A 437 -56.78 -0.08 8.43
C ALA A 437 -57.32 1.36 8.44
N GLY A 438 -56.95 2.13 7.40
CA GLY A 438 -57.44 3.51 7.19
C GLY A 438 -56.99 4.55 8.23
N ARG A 439 -56.08 4.19 9.15
CA ARG A 439 -55.43 5.14 10.08
C ARG A 439 -54.03 5.49 9.59
N LYS A 440 -53.40 6.51 10.18
CA LYS A 440 -52.01 6.88 9.88
C LYS A 440 -51.02 6.32 10.91
N VAL A 441 -49.80 6.11 10.47
CA VAL A 441 -48.67 5.71 11.33
C VAL A 441 -47.57 6.76 11.21
N ILE A 442 -46.90 7.07 12.32
CA ILE A 442 -45.70 7.91 12.28
C ILE A 442 -44.48 7.00 12.37
N LEU A 443 -43.46 7.25 11.55
CA LEU A 443 -42.16 6.62 11.64
C LEU A 443 -41.09 7.69 11.88
N ILE A 444 -40.51 7.70 13.07
CA ILE A 444 -39.47 8.65 13.48
C ILE A 444 -38.13 7.92 13.41
N GLY A 445 -37.21 8.43 12.58
CA GLY A 445 -35.85 7.92 12.48
C GLY A 445 -35.42 7.57 11.06
N GLY A 446 -34.10 7.60 10.86
CA GLY A 446 -33.45 7.23 9.60
C GLY A 446 -33.78 8.15 8.42
N VAL A 447 -33.59 7.62 7.22
CA VAL A 447 -33.81 8.31 5.93
C VAL A 447 -35.00 7.68 5.23
N ARG A 448 -35.92 8.49 4.70
CA ARG A 448 -37.12 8.02 4.03
C ARG A 448 -36.75 7.28 2.75
N ARG A 449 -37.14 6.00 2.67
CA ARG A 449 -37.03 5.20 1.44
C ARG A 449 -38.40 5.18 0.77
N PRO A 450 -38.60 5.74 -0.45
CA PRO A 450 -39.91 5.76 -1.11
C PRO A 450 -40.55 4.37 -1.20
N ARG A 451 -39.76 3.37 -1.60
CA ARG A 451 -40.20 1.98 -1.68
C ARG A 451 -40.60 1.39 -0.31
N SER A 452 -39.79 1.57 0.74
CA SER A 452 -40.14 1.04 2.08
C SER A 452 -41.34 1.77 2.68
N HIS A 453 -41.51 3.06 2.37
CA HIS A 453 -42.69 3.84 2.74
C HIS A 453 -43.95 3.28 2.08
N GLU A 454 -43.91 3.02 0.77
CA GLU A 454 -45.02 2.39 0.04
C GLU A 454 -45.32 0.97 0.53
N ALA A 455 -44.30 0.13 0.68
CA ALA A 455 -44.44 -1.24 1.19
C ALA A 455 -45.03 -1.28 2.61
N LEU A 456 -44.57 -0.40 3.51
CA LEU A 456 -45.17 -0.29 4.85
C LEU A 456 -46.62 0.20 4.80
N ARG A 457 -46.94 1.15 3.91
CA ARG A 457 -48.29 1.67 3.73
C ARG A 457 -49.26 0.57 3.27
N GLU A 458 -48.86 -0.20 2.26
CA GLU A 458 -49.66 -1.29 1.68
C GLU A 458 -49.75 -2.52 2.59
N ALA A 459 -48.63 -2.96 3.18
CA ALA A 459 -48.60 -4.08 4.10
C ALA A 459 -49.48 -3.81 5.34
N LEU A 460 -49.34 -2.64 5.96
CA LEU A 460 -50.10 -2.27 7.17
C LEU A 460 -51.52 -1.76 6.85
N GLY A 461 -51.90 -1.58 5.58
CA GLY A 461 -53.22 -1.07 5.16
C GLY A 461 -53.55 0.34 5.69
N VAL A 462 -52.52 1.13 5.97
CA VAL A 462 -52.64 2.47 6.55
C VAL A 462 -52.89 3.51 5.47
N ASP A 463 -53.58 4.59 5.82
CA ASP A 463 -53.84 5.71 4.91
C ASP A 463 -52.52 6.36 4.46
N ASP A 464 -51.61 6.58 5.41
CA ASP A 464 -50.27 7.13 5.17
C ASP A 464 -49.26 6.73 6.27
N VAL A 465 -47.97 6.75 5.92
CA VAL A 465 -46.84 6.57 6.84
C VAL A 465 -46.07 7.90 6.93
N ILE A 466 -46.38 8.70 7.94
CA ILE A 466 -45.73 9.99 8.20
C ILE A 466 -44.28 9.72 8.65
N TRP A 467 -43.35 9.67 7.69
CA TRP A 467 -41.94 9.43 7.94
C TRP A 467 -41.22 10.74 8.26
N ILE A 468 -40.80 10.89 9.51
CA ILE A 468 -40.03 12.03 10.00
C ILE A 468 -38.55 11.61 10.02
N GLU A 469 -37.80 12.12 9.04
CA GLU A 469 -36.34 11.95 9.01
C GLU A 469 -35.69 12.70 10.17
N THR A 470 -34.66 12.09 10.76
CA THR A 470 -33.98 12.65 11.93
C THR A 470 -32.50 12.86 11.67
N ARG A 471 -31.98 14.01 12.07
CA ARG A 471 -30.55 14.28 12.15
C ARG A 471 -30.04 14.13 13.59
N GLU A 472 -28.75 13.88 13.69
CA GLU A 472 -28.00 13.94 14.94
C GLU A 472 -28.24 15.30 15.61
N HIS A 473 -28.53 15.29 16.92
CA HIS A 473 -28.84 16.48 17.74
C HIS A 473 -30.05 17.34 17.31
N GLN A 474 -30.97 16.82 16.49
CA GLN A 474 -32.23 17.50 16.19
C GLN A 474 -33.15 17.57 17.42
N SER A 475 -33.84 18.69 17.65
CA SER A 475 -34.84 18.77 18.73
C SER A 475 -36.07 17.90 18.43
N ILE A 476 -36.62 17.28 19.48
CA ILE A 476 -37.85 16.48 19.45
C ILE A 476 -39.13 17.33 19.33
N ASP A 477 -39.07 18.65 19.60
CA ASP A 477 -40.25 19.52 19.66
C ASP A 477 -41.07 19.50 18.36
N GLY A 478 -40.38 19.32 17.22
CA GLY A 478 -41.00 19.21 15.90
C GLY A 478 -41.85 17.94 15.71
N PHE A 479 -41.77 16.96 16.61
CA PHE A 479 -42.51 15.70 16.51
C PHE A 479 -43.90 15.79 17.14
N GLU A 480 -44.08 16.59 18.20
CA GLU A 480 -45.35 16.69 18.94
C GLU A 480 -46.57 17.01 18.06
N PRO A 481 -46.52 17.98 17.11
CA PRO A 481 -47.67 18.29 16.25
C PRO A 481 -48.14 17.13 15.38
N TYR A 482 -47.25 16.19 15.03
CA TYR A 482 -47.62 14.99 14.30
C TYR A 482 -48.23 13.94 15.24
N VAL A 483 -47.63 13.70 16.40
CA VAL A 483 -48.10 12.72 17.41
C VAL A 483 -49.49 13.10 17.95
N ALA A 484 -49.78 14.39 18.11
CA ALA A 484 -51.05 14.91 18.61
C ALA A 484 -52.26 14.64 17.69
N ARG A 485 -52.05 14.31 16.42
CA ARG A 485 -53.12 14.17 15.43
C ARG A 485 -54.10 13.04 15.79
N ALA A 486 -55.39 13.28 15.60
CA ALA A 486 -56.43 12.28 15.87
C ALA A 486 -56.31 11.03 14.96
N ASP A 487 -55.93 11.19 13.69
CA ASP A 487 -55.84 10.13 12.69
C ASP A 487 -54.63 9.18 12.85
N VAL A 488 -53.69 9.50 13.73
CA VAL A 488 -52.51 8.66 14.02
C VAL A 488 -52.85 7.54 15.01
N ALA A 489 -52.60 6.29 14.62
CA ALA A 489 -52.86 5.09 15.42
C ALA A 489 -51.70 4.68 16.33
N VAL A 490 -50.46 4.75 15.83
CA VAL A 490 -49.24 4.29 16.50
C VAL A 490 -48.03 5.10 16.02
N VAL A 491 -47.05 5.28 16.91
CA VAL A 491 -45.75 5.91 16.63
C VAL A 491 -44.68 4.83 16.63
N LEU A 492 -43.89 4.76 15.56
CA LEU A 492 -42.75 3.87 15.41
C LEU A 492 -41.46 4.69 15.59
N LEU A 493 -40.57 4.26 16.48
CA LEU A 493 -39.27 4.89 16.69
C LEU A 493 -38.16 3.93 16.24
N ALA A 494 -37.46 4.29 15.16
CA ALA A 494 -36.38 3.50 14.59
C ALA A 494 -35.08 3.71 15.39
N ILE A 495 -34.95 2.96 16.49
CA ILE A 495 -33.99 3.27 17.56
C ILE A 495 -32.53 3.26 17.13
N ARG A 496 -32.16 2.52 16.08
CA ARG A 496 -30.80 2.51 15.52
C ARG A 496 -30.33 3.87 15.01
N TRP A 497 -31.26 4.71 14.57
CA TRP A 497 -30.99 6.06 14.05
C TRP A 497 -31.49 7.15 15.00
N ALA A 498 -31.94 6.75 16.20
CA ALA A 498 -32.45 7.66 17.20
C ALA A 498 -31.29 8.16 18.07
N SER A 499 -31.05 9.47 18.10
CA SER A 499 -30.15 10.03 19.10
C SER A 499 -30.74 9.85 20.50
N HIS A 500 -29.90 9.81 21.54
CA HIS A 500 -30.35 9.50 22.91
C HIS A 500 -31.50 10.39 23.43
N SER A 501 -31.63 11.63 22.95
CA SER A 501 -32.72 12.55 23.31
C SER A 501 -34.10 12.14 22.76
N PHE A 502 -34.18 11.21 21.80
CA PHE A 502 -35.47 10.78 21.25
C PHE A 502 -36.22 9.81 22.18
N GLY A 503 -35.64 9.44 23.33
CA GLY A 503 -36.35 8.74 24.40
C GLY A 503 -37.58 9.53 24.89
N ASP A 504 -37.47 10.86 24.87
CA ASP A 504 -38.47 11.82 25.37
C ASP A 504 -39.73 11.89 24.49
N VAL A 505 -39.68 11.35 23.26
CA VAL A 505 -40.87 11.12 22.41
C VAL A 505 -41.95 10.32 23.15
N ARG A 506 -41.54 9.48 24.10
CA ARG A 506 -42.43 8.75 25.00
C ARG A 506 -43.41 9.67 25.74
N GLU A 507 -42.98 10.87 26.16
CA GLU A 507 -43.84 11.80 26.89
C GLU A 507 -45.00 12.30 26.00
N PHE A 508 -44.72 12.63 24.75
CA PHE A 508 -45.76 13.00 23.77
C PHE A 508 -46.71 11.82 23.51
N CYS A 509 -46.17 10.62 23.33
CA CYS A 509 -46.97 9.40 23.14
C CYS A 509 -47.89 9.12 24.34
N GLU A 510 -47.40 9.23 25.57
CA GLU A 510 -48.21 9.06 26.78
C GLU A 510 -49.28 10.17 26.93
N ARG A 511 -48.90 11.44 26.70
CA ARG A 511 -49.78 12.62 26.72
C ARG A 511 -50.97 12.49 25.76
N TYR A 512 -50.74 12.06 24.52
CA TYR A 512 -51.77 11.86 23.49
C TYR A 512 -52.31 10.42 23.41
N GLN A 513 -51.97 9.58 24.39
CA GLN A 513 -52.38 8.17 24.49
C GLN A 513 -52.08 7.35 23.21
N LYS A 514 -51.00 7.67 22.50
CA LYS A 514 -50.54 6.94 21.32
C LYS A 514 -49.60 5.81 21.76
N PRO A 515 -49.78 4.57 21.31
CA PRO A 515 -48.78 3.52 21.52
C PRO A 515 -47.47 3.90 20.82
N LEU A 516 -46.34 3.68 21.51
CA LEU A 516 -44.99 3.86 20.99
C LEU A 516 -44.36 2.47 20.83
N VAL A 517 -43.93 2.16 19.60
CA VAL A 517 -43.25 0.91 19.25
C VAL A 517 -41.80 1.24 18.89
N ARG A 518 -40.84 0.58 19.53
CA ARG A 518 -39.42 0.70 19.17
C ARG A 518 -39.09 -0.32 18.08
N LEU A 519 -38.45 0.10 17.00
CA LEU A 519 -38.01 -0.79 15.92
C LEU A 519 -36.50 -1.05 16.08
N PRO A 520 -36.09 -2.24 16.57
CA PRO A 520 -34.68 -2.57 16.80
C PRO A 520 -33.92 -3.01 15.53
N GLY A 521 -34.52 -2.87 14.35
CA GLY A 521 -33.96 -3.30 13.07
C GLY A 521 -34.54 -2.53 11.89
N GLY A 522 -34.53 -3.14 10.70
CA GLY A 522 -34.89 -2.51 9.44
C GLY A 522 -36.38 -2.18 9.25
N TYR A 523 -36.68 -1.51 8.14
CA TYR A 523 -38.03 -1.09 7.74
C TYR A 523 -38.83 -2.19 7.03
N ASN A 524 -38.49 -3.46 7.26
CA ASN A 524 -39.17 -4.59 6.63
C ASN A 524 -40.59 -4.73 7.20
N ALA A 525 -41.60 -4.82 6.33
CA ALA A 525 -43.00 -4.84 6.76
C ALA A 525 -43.36 -6.00 7.71
N ASN A 526 -42.80 -7.20 7.49
CA ASN A 526 -43.01 -8.34 8.39
C ASN A 526 -42.40 -8.07 9.78
N GLN A 527 -41.18 -7.50 9.82
CA GLN A 527 -40.51 -7.16 11.08
C GLN A 527 -41.25 -6.04 11.84
N VAL A 528 -41.69 -4.99 11.14
CA VAL A 528 -42.45 -3.88 11.72
C VAL A 528 -43.79 -4.36 12.27
N ALA A 529 -44.51 -5.22 11.53
CA ALA A 529 -45.77 -5.79 11.99
C ALA A 529 -45.59 -6.65 13.26
N ALA A 530 -44.59 -7.54 13.27
CA ALA A 530 -44.26 -8.36 14.44
C ALA A 530 -43.98 -7.49 15.69
N GLN A 531 -43.19 -6.42 15.53
CA GLN A 531 -42.89 -5.48 16.63
C GLN A 531 -44.12 -4.71 17.13
N ILE A 532 -45.01 -4.28 16.24
CA ILE A 532 -46.28 -3.62 16.62
C ILE A 532 -47.16 -4.55 17.46
N LEU A 533 -47.31 -5.82 17.04
CA LEU A 533 -48.11 -6.80 17.78
C LEU A 533 -47.47 -7.16 19.13
N GLN A 534 -46.16 -7.40 19.14
CA GLN A 534 -45.40 -7.76 20.34
C GLN A 534 -45.46 -6.67 21.42
N GLN A 535 -45.36 -5.39 21.03
CA GLN A 535 -45.27 -4.28 21.98
C GLN A 535 -46.61 -3.62 22.32
N CYS A 536 -47.62 -3.66 21.43
CA CYS A 536 -48.77 -2.74 21.50
C CYS A 536 -50.14 -3.34 21.11
N SER A 537 -50.25 -4.64 20.81
CA SER A 537 -51.49 -5.28 20.32
C SER A 537 -52.74 -4.98 21.16
N ASP A 538 -52.70 -5.17 22.48
CA ASP A 538 -53.87 -4.96 23.37
C ASP A 538 -54.34 -3.50 23.38
N ARG A 539 -53.41 -2.54 23.36
CA ARG A 539 -53.73 -1.10 23.32
C ARG A 539 -54.37 -0.69 21.99
N LEU A 540 -54.01 -1.36 20.89
CA LEU A 540 -54.62 -1.13 19.58
C LEU A 540 -56.03 -1.72 19.49
N ARG A 541 -56.26 -2.89 20.08
CA ARG A 541 -57.60 -3.53 20.16
C ARG A 541 -58.61 -2.67 20.91
N MET A 542 -58.24 -2.14 22.07
CA MET A 542 -59.11 -1.24 22.87
C MET A 542 -59.51 0.06 22.15
N LYS A 543 -58.84 0.43 21.06
CA LYS A 543 -59.15 1.61 20.21
C LYS A 543 -59.77 1.25 18.86
N ALA A 544 -60.03 -0.02 18.60
CA ALA A 544 -60.68 -0.53 17.39
C ALA A 544 -62.09 -1.08 17.69
N SER A 545 -62.42 -1.27 18.98
CA SER A 545 -63.78 -1.44 19.51
C SER A 545 -64.37 -0.08 19.89
#